data_AF-A0A429ZUI9-F1
#
_entry.id   AF-A0A429ZUI9-F1
#
_cell.length_a   1.000
_cell.length_b   1.000
_cell.length_c   1.000
_cell.angle_alpha   90.00
_cell.angle_beta   90.00
_cell.angle_gamma   90.00
#
_symmetry.space_group_name_H-M   'P 1'
#
loop_
_entity.id
_entity.type
_entity.pdbx_description
1 polymer ?
#
loop_
_entity_poly.entity_id
_entity_poly.type
_entity_poly.pdbx_seq_one_letter_code
_entity_poly.pdbx_strand_id
1 'polypeptide(L)'
;MLELGFITNSGDRQKTIGNMDSLARKLAEAIINRKLSAAPAQAVPTPSGSSSSATFHTVVRGDTLYSLSRRYGSTVNQIKTWNNLTSDTIVIGQRLRVTSGSSSQSPQANLSQNYYTTNPQRVRLLVRAGLYGINDVGFTGGHVGGTYNAGTIFVIRGIKHSASGIPRLITQSNFLLTANRQYVVKH
;
A
#
# COMPACT_ATOMS: atom_id res chain seq x y z
N MET A 1 -10.58 -15.40 -83.06
CA MET A 1 -9.77 -16.50 -82.50
C MET A 1 -9.08 -15.98 -81.26
N LEU A 2 -8.99 -16.85 -80.26
CA LEU A 2 -8.39 -16.70 -78.92
C LEU A 2 -7.03 -15.97 -78.98
N GLU A 3 -6.59 -15.16 -78.02
CA GLU A 3 -6.49 -15.42 -76.58
C GLU A 3 -6.62 -14.14 -75.72
N LEU A 4 -7.04 -14.40 -74.48
CA LEU A 4 -7.20 -13.50 -73.35
C LEU A 4 -5.85 -13.28 -72.63
N GLY A 5 -5.63 -12.10 -72.03
CA GLY A 5 -4.57 -11.96 -71.02
C GLY A 5 -4.09 -10.53 -70.81
N PHE A 6 -4.31 -10.00 -69.62
CA PHE A 6 -4.21 -8.59 -69.27
C PHE A 6 -2.76 -8.13 -68.98
N ILE A 7 -2.38 -6.99 -69.57
CA ILE A 7 -1.74 -5.77 -68.99
C ILE A 7 -1.18 -5.96 -67.56
N THR A 8 0.07 -5.62 -67.23
CA THR A 8 0.51 -4.20 -67.16
C THR A 8 2.03 -4.00 -67.11
N ASN A 9 2.46 -3.22 -68.12
CA ASN A 9 3.48 -2.18 -68.18
C ASN A 9 4.32 -1.90 -66.92
N SER A 10 5.60 -2.21 -67.03
CA SER A 10 6.67 -1.81 -66.12
C SER A 10 7.33 -0.55 -66.68
N GLY A 11 7.47 0.46 -65.81
CA GLY A 11 8.41 1.55 -66.00
C GLY A 11 7.90 2.69 -66.86
N ASP A 12 7.87 3.87 -66.24
CA ASP A 12 8.02 5.15 -66.94
C ASP A 12 6.86 5.49 -67.90
N ARG A 13 5.97 6.44 -67.60
CA ARG A 13 6.31 7.85 -67.41
C ARG A 13 5.07 8.57 -66.87
N GLN A 14 4.99 8.76 -65.55
CA GLN A 14 4.36 9.96 -65.02
C GLN A 14 5.46 10.88 -64.50
N LYS A 15 5.89 11.76 -65.40
CA LYS A 15 6.31 13.13 -65.04
C LYS A 15 5.08 13.80 -64.42
N THR A 16 5.29 14.64 -63.41
CA THR A 16 4.27 15.29 -62.53
C THR A 16 3.83 14.29 -61.46
N ILE A 17 4.20 14.42 -60.17
CA ILE A 17 3.88 15.50 -59.24
C ILE A 17 4.88 15.40 -58.06
N GLY A 18 5.47 16.53 -57.63
CA GLY A 18 6.19 16.69 -56.35
C GLY A 18 7.54 15.96 -56.27
N ASN A 19 8.69 16.58 -56.56
CA ASN A 19 9.30 17.60 -55.70
C ASN A 19 8.94 17.42 -54.22
N MET A 20 9.51 16.40 -53.59
CA MET A 20 10.10 16.43 -52.25
C MET A 20 10.31 15.00 -51.75
N ASP A 21 11.11 14.20 -52.46
CA ASP A 21 11.79 13.11 -51.79
C ASP A 21 13.01 12.66 -52.60
N SER A 22 14.13 12.45 -51.91
CA SER A 22 15.21 11.58 -52.37
C SER A 22 16.18 12.05 -53.47
N LEU A 23 16.88 13.18 -53.26
CA LEU A 23 18.24 13.33 -53.82
C LEU A 23 19.36 13.52 -52.78
N ALA A 24 19.08 13.39 -51.49
CA ALA A 24 20.14 13.43 -50.49
C ALA A 24 19.94 12.39 -49.39
N ARG A 25 19.57 11.16 -49.79
CA ARG A 25 20.26 10.00 -49.23
C ARG A 25 21.76 10.19 -49.44
N LYS A 26 22.42 10.73 -48.44
CA LYS A 26 23.78 10.39 -48.06
C LYS A 26 23.86 10.71 -46.58
N LEU A 27 24.27 9.86 -45.65
CA LEU A 27 24.84 8.53 -45.62
C LEU A 27 25.21 8.42 -44.12
N ALA A 28 24.73 7.39 -43.41
CA ALA A 28 24.98 7.04 -41.98
C ALA A 28 23.70 7.11 -41.12
N GLU A 29 22.83 6.09 -41.13
CA GLU A 29 22.94 4.80 -40.41
C GLU A 29 22.57 4.91 -38.92
N ALA A 30 21.89 3.99 -38.26
CA ALA A 30 21.08 2.81 -38.57
C ALA A 30 20.62 2.24 -37.21
N ILE A 31 19.58 1.37 -37.21
CA ILE A 31 19.22 0.39 -36.15
C ILE A 31 18.63 1.06 -34.87
N ILE A 32 17.33 0.93 -34.54
CA ILE A 32 16.72 -0.25 -33.89
C ILE A 32 15.17 -0.14 -33.97
N ASN A 33 14.56 -1.06 -34.74
CA ASN A 33 13.37 -1.90 -34.47
C ASN A 33 12.16 -1.30 -33.72
N ARG A 34 10.97 -1.17 -34.34
CA ARG A 34 9.99 -2.19 -34.79
C ARG A 34 8.89 -2.48 -33.74
N LYS A 35 7.65 -2.38 -34.25
CA LYS A 35 6.38 -2.98 -33.79
C LYS A 35 5.55 -2.23 -32.72
N LEU A 36 4.56 -1.50 -33.23
CA LEU A 36 3.22 -1.44 -32.66
C LEU A 36 2.44 -2.70 -33.12
N SER A 37 1.96 -3.53 -32.19
CA SER A 37 0.70 -4.30 -32.29
C SER A 37 0.60 -5.33 -31.16
N ALA A 38 -0.09 -4.96 -30.08
CA ALA A 38 -1.06 -5.79 -29.34
C ALA A 38 -1.63 -4.96 -28.18
N ALA A 39 -2.90 -4.56 -28.27
CA ALA A 39 -3.77 -4.42 -27.09
C ALA A 39 -4.57 -5.73 -27.05
N PRO A 40 -4.69 -6.44 -25.91
CA PRO A 40 -5.57 -5.97 -24.84
C PRO A 40 -5.06 -6.31 -23.42
N ALA A 41 -5.90 -6.01 -22.43
CA ALA A 41 -5.82 -6.32 -21.00
C ALA A 41 -5.07 -5.31 -20.14
N GLN A 42 -5.89 -4.55 -19.41
CA GLN A 42 -5.55 -3.89 -18.17
C GLN A 42 -4.88 -4.90 -17.23
N ALA A 43 -3.55 -4.93 -17.22
CA ALA A 43 -2.83 -5.43 -16.06
C ALA A 43 -3.04 -4.37 -14.98
N VAL A 44 -4.02 -4.60 -14.11
CA VAL A 44 -4.09 -3.96 -12.80
C VAL A 44 -2.66 -4.04 -12.24
N PRO A 45 -1.99 -2.92 -11.91
CA PRO A 45 -0.80 -3.03 -11.10
C PRO A 45 -1.28 -3.59 -9.76
N THR A 46 -1.21 -4.91 -9.61
CA THR A 46 -1.13 -5.52 -8.30
C THR A 46 -0.03 -4.76 -7.57
N PRO A 47 -0.30 -4.09 -6.43
CA PRO A 47 0.77 -3.54 -5.64
C PRO A 47 1.56 -4.72 -5.09
N SER A 48 2.55 -5.17 -5.86
CA SER A 48 3.65 -5.98 -5.34
C SER A 48 4.21 -5.17 -4.20
N GLY A 49 4.02 -5.68 -2.98
CA GLY A 49 4.50 -5.09 -1.75
C GLY A 49 6.00 -4.92 -1.83
N SER A 50 6.45 -3.78 -2.33
CA SER A 50 7.79 -3.29 -2.10
C SER A 50 7.79 -2.90 -0.63
N SER A 51 8.42 -3.74 0.20
CA SER A 51 8.89 -3.34 1.51
C SER A 51 9.89 -2.19 1.30
N SER A 52 9.33 -0.99 1.12
CA SER A 52 10.13 0.20 0.92
C SER A 52 10.91 0.39 2.21
N SER A 53 12.23 0.43 2.12
CA SER A 53 13.06 0.86 3.24
C SER A 53 13.03 2.38 3.30
N ALA A 54 13.15 2.94 4.51
CA ALA A 54 13.15 4.39 4.68
C ALA A 54 14.31 5.00 3.89
N THR A 55 14.00 5.91 2.97
CA THR A 55 15.01 6.63 2.18
C THR A 55 15.35 7.92 2.90
N PHE A 56 16.65 8.20 3.00
CA PHE A 56 17.19 9.43 3.54
C PHE A 56 17.84 10.24 2.43
N HIS A 57 17.63 11.55 2.44
CA HIS A 57 18.20 12.51 1.51
C HIS A 57 18.99 13.56 2.28
N THR A 58 20.20 13.86 1.83
CA THR A 58 20.99 14.98 2.38
C THR A 58 20.65 16.23 1.57
N VAL A 59 20.08 17.23 2.23
CA VAL A 59 19.65 18.49 1.63
C VAL A 59 20.82 19.18 0.96
N VAL A 60 20.68 19.53 -0.33
CA VAL A 60 21.66 20.32 -1.08
C VAL A 60 21.10 21.71 -1.41
N ARG A 61 21.95 22.60 -1.93
CA ARG A 61 21.54 23.95 -2.32
C ARG A 61 20.40 23.88 -3.35
N GLY A 62 19.27 24.52 -3.04
CA GLY A 62 18.08 24.55 -3.89
C GLY A 62 17.01 23.51 -3.54
N ASP A 63 17.27 22.61 -2.58
CA ASP A 63 16.24 21.74 -2.05
C ASP A 63 15.27 22.52 -1.14
N THR A 64 13.99 22.16 -1.26
CA THR A 64 12.92 22.60 -0.38
C THR A 64 12.10 21.37 0.01
N LEU A 65 11.34 21.45 1.11
CA LEU A 65 10.44 20.35 1.45
C LEU A 65 9.45 20.06 0.31
N TYR A 66 9.04 21.08 -0.43
CA TYR A 66 8.16 20.93 -1.59
C TYR A 66 8.84 20.15 -2.73
N SER A 67 10.04 20.54 -3.14
CA SER A 67 10.76 19.84 -4.22
C SER A 67 11.12 18.41 -3.84
N LEU A 68 11.49 18.16 -2.58
CA LEU A 68 11.75 16.82 -2.06
C LEU A 68 10.47 15.97 -2.04
N SER A 69 9.35 16.54 -1.59
CA SER A 69 8.05 15.84 -1.56
C SER A 69 7.64 15.36 -2.96
N ARG A 70 7.78 16.22 -3.99
CA ARG A 70 7.50 15.91 -5.39
C ARG A 70 8.45 14.85 -5.95
N ARG A 71 9.75 14.98 -5.66
CA ARG A 71 10.79 14.04 -6.12
C ARG A 71 10.58 12.63 -5.57
N TYR A 72 10.18 12.51 -4.31
CA TYR A 72 10.09 11.22 -3.60
C TYR A 72 8.65 10.71 -3.45
N GLY A 73 7.66 11.36 -4.08
CA GLY A 73 6.25 10.93 -4.01
C GLY A 73 5.65 10.98 -2.59
N SER A 74 6.19 11.84 -1.72
CA SER A 74 5.69 12.08 -0.36
C SER A 74 5.00 13.44 -0.28
N THR A 75 4.36 13.74 0.84
CA THR A 75 3.83 15.08 1.12
C THR A 75 4.78 15.86 2.03
N VAL A 76 4.75 17.19 1.95
CA VAL A 76 5.51 18.09 2.84
C VAL A 76 5.22 17.76 4.30
N ASN A 77 3.94 17.54 4.65
CA ASN A 77 3.55 17.20 6.02
C ASN A 77 4.17 15.87 6.48
N GLN A 78 4.16 14.84 5.62
CA GLN A 78 4.78 13.55 5.94
C GLN A 78 6.29 13.68 6.20
N ILE A 79 7.01 14.43 5.34
CA ILE A 79 8.45 14.67 5.54
C ILE A 79 8.68 15.42 6.86
N LYS A 80 7.85 16.41 7.19
CA LYS A 80 7.92 17.12 8.48
C LYS A 80 7.72 16.18 9.67
N THR A 81 6.65 15.37 9.63
CA THR A 81 6.35 14.41 10.68
C THR A 81 7.49 13.40 10.87
N TRP A 82 8.06 12.87 9.80
CA TRP A 82 9.15 11.88 9.90
C TRP A 82 10.46 12.44 10.45
N ASN A 83 10.67 13.76 10.35
CA ASN A 83 11.89 14.44 10.78
C ASN A 83 11.66 15.38 11.98
N ASN A 84 10.47 15.34 12.60
CA ASN A 84 10.06 16.22 13.69
C ASN A 84 10.26 17.72 13.40
N LEU A 85 10.02 18.13 12.16
CA LEU A 85 10.13 19.53 11.75
C LEU A 85 8.84 20.27 12.08
N THR A 86 8.97 21.42 12.75
CA THR A 86 7.85 22.32 13.08
C THR A 86 7.66 23.42 12.04
N SER A 87 8.65 23.62 11.17
CA SER A 87 8.63 24.62 10.09
C SER A 87 9.04 24.00 8.75
N ASP A 88 8.86 24.75 7.67
CA ASP A 88 9.28 24.32 6.33
C ASP A 88 10.76 24.61 6.03
N THR A 89 11.50 25.13 7.02
CA THR A 89 12.91 25.47 6.90
C THR A 89 13.79 24.23 7.03
N ILE A 90 14.65 24.01 6.04
CA ILE A 90 15.64 22.92 6.00
C ILE A 90 17.02 23.48 5.71
N VAL A 91 18.05 22.87 6.28
CA VAL A 91 19.44 23.36 6.19
C VAL A 91 20.25 22.48 5.24
N ILE A 92 21.10 23.09 4.42
CA ILE A 92 22.03 22.36 3.55
C ILE A 92 22.92 21.44 4.40
N GLY A 93 23.07 20.19 3.98
CA GLY A 93 23.76 19.14 4.73
C GLY A 93 22.88 18.38 5.72
N GLN A 94 21.63 18.81 5.96
CA GLN A 94 20.69 18.10 6.82
C GLN A 94 20.25 16.79 6.19
N ARG A 95 20.32 15.69 6.94
CA ARG A 95 19.81 14.39 6.51
C ARG A 95 18.33 14.27 6.86
N LEU A 96 17.47 14.23 5.85
CA LEU A 96 16.01 14.12 5.98
C LEU A 96 15.52 12.75 5.53
N ARG A 97 14.63 12.16 6.32
CA ARG A 97 13.80 11.03 5.90
C ARG A 97 12.74 11.51 4.92
N VAL A 98 12.83 11.06 3.66
CA VAL A 98 11.98 11.55 2.55
C VAL A 98 10.97 10.53 2.06
N THR A 99 11.07 9.28 2.50
CA THR A 99 10.01 8.28 2.31
C THR A 99 9.74 7.58 3.64
N SER A 100 8.46 7.28 3.90
CA SER A 100 8.13 6.16 4.74
C SER A 100 8.57 4.97 3.93
N GLY A 101 9.75 4.44 4.27
CA GLY A 101 9.83 3.00 4.23
C GLY A 101 8.59 2.46 4.95
N SER A 102 8.05 1.33 4.50
CA SER A 102 7.07 0.54 5.22
C SER A 102 7.65 0.20 6.59
N SER A 103 7.69 1.19 7.48
CA SER A 103 7.75 1.02 8.90
C SER A 103 6.41 0.39 9.14
N SER A 104 6.40 -0.94 9.15
CA SER A 104 5.53 -1.75 9.98
C SER A 104 5.13 -0.85 11.14
N GLN A 105 3.88 -0.36 11.10
CA GLN A 105 3.34 0.48 12.15
C GLN A 105 3.79 -0.16 13.44
N SER A 106 4.35 0.63 14.36
CA SER A 106 4.70 0.13 15.69
C SER A 106 3.56 -0.77 16.16
N PRO A 107 3.82 -1.99 16.70
CA PRO A 107 2.77 -2.97 16.97
C PRO A 107 1.55 -2.35 17.66
N GLN A 108 1.80 -1.37 18.55
CA GLN A 108 0.80 -0.59 19.25
C GLN A 108 -0.17 0.23 18.37
N ALA A 109 0.27 0.80 17.23
CA ALA A 109 -0.59 1.57 16.33
C ALA A 109 -1.48 0.68 15.44
N ASN A 110 -1.05 -0.53 15.11
CA ASN A 110 -1.92 -1.52 14.44
C ASN A 110 -2.93 -2.14 15.42
N LEU A 111 -2.55 -2.30 16.69
CA LEU A 111 -3.42 -2.87 17.70
C LEU A 111 -4.65 -2.00 18.00
N SER A 112 -4.55 -0.67 18.01
CA SER A 112 -5.72 0.21 18.27
C SER A 112 -6.74 0.21 17.12
N GLN A 113 -6.30 -0.07 15.89
CA GLN A 113 -7.18 -0.23 14.74
C GLN A 113 -7.99 -1.53 14.84
N ASN A 114 -7.33 -2.63 15.20
CA ASN A 114 -7.94 -3.96 15.18
C ASN A 114 -8.50 -4.41 16.54
N TYR A 115 -8.11 -3.79 17.64
CA TYR A 115 -8.46 -4.21 18.99
C TYR A 115 -8.95 -3.04 19.86
N TYR A 116 -9.75 -3.35 20.88
CA TYR A 116 -10.00 -2.45 22.00
C TYR A 116 -8.78 -2.43 22.93
N THR A 117 -8.09 -1.30 22.99
CA THR A 117 -6.95 -1.06 23.89
C THR A 117 -7.35 -0.34 25.19
N THR A 118 -8.59 0.16 25.27
CA THR A 118 -9.20 0.80 26.44
C THR A 118 -10.51 0.11 26.80
N ASN A 119 -10.89 0.12 28.09
CA ASN A 119 -12.08 -0.61 28.54
C ASN A 119 -13.37 -0.09 27.86
N PRO A 120 -14.06 -0.91 27.02
CA PRO A 120 -15.28 -0.51 26.36
C PRO A 120 -16.54 -0.54 27.25
N GLN A 121 -16.42 -0.94 28.53
CA GLN A 121 -17.48 -1.17 29.51
C GLN A 121 -18.42 -2.33 29.17
N ARG A 122 -18.96 -2.37 27.95
CA ARG A 122 -19.82 -3.46 27.45
C ARG A 122 -19.45 -3.80 26.02
N VAL A 123 -19.42 -5.09 25.71
CA VAL A 123 -19.21 -5.58 24.34
C VAL A 123 -20.22 -6.64 23.97
N ARG A 124 -20.61 -6.67 22.71
CA ARG A 124 -21.43 -7.71 22.10
C ARG A 124 -20.55 -8.61 21.22
N LEU A 125 -20.73 -9.92 21.33
CA LEU A 125 -20.12 -10.89 20.42
C LEU A 125 -20.70 -10.76 19.02
N LEU A 126 -19.83 -10.74 18.02
CA LEU A 126 -20.20 -10.81 16.60
C LEU A 126 -20.20 -12.25 16.09
N VAL A 127 -19.44 -13.13 16.73
CA VAL A 127 -19.33 -14.56 16.41
C VAL A 127 -19.49 -15.41 17.66
N ARG A 128 -19.72 -16.71 17.47
CA ARG A 128 -19.70 -17.68 18.56
C ARG A 128 -18.27 -17.80 19.11
N ALA A 129 -18.07 -17.55 20.40
CA ALA A 129 -16.74 -17.49 21.01
C ALA A 129 -16.74 -18.03 22.45
N GLY A 130 -15.58 -18.52 22.87
CA GLY A 130 -15.34 -18.99 24.22
C GLY A 130 -14.73 -17.94 25.14
N LEU A 131 -14.89 -18.16 26.44
CA LEU A 131 -14.20 -17.43 27.48
C LEU A 131 -13.03 -18.24 28.03
N TYR A 132 -11.87 -17.60 28.16
CA TYR A 132 -10.63 -18.22 28.61
C TYR A 132 -10.34 -17.87 30.07
N GLY A 133 -9.50 -18.66 30.72
CA GLY A 133 -9.12 -18.44 32.11
C GLY A 133 -8.36 -17.13 32.29
N ILE A 134 -8.53 -16.47 33.44
CA ILE A 134 -7.91 -15.16 33.70
C ILE A 134 -6.37 -15.13 33.57
N ASN A 135 -5.73 -16.29 33.73
CA ASN A 135 -4.29 -16.47 33.62
C ASN A 135 -3.83 -16.88 32.23
N ASP A 136 -4.73 -17.38 31.37
CA ASP A 136 -4.42 -17.77 30.00
C ASP A 136 -4.57 -16.59 29.03
N VAL A 137 -3.62 -15.67 29.13
CA VAL A 137 -3.45 -14.64 28.11
C VAL A 137 -2.89 -15.23 26.80
N GLY A 138 -2.71 -16.53 26.66
CA GLY A 138 -2.37 -17.12 25.37
C GLY A 138 -3.61 -17.43 24.54
N PHE A 139 -4.77 -17.63 25.18
CA PHE A 139 -5.90 -18.37 24.61
C PHE A 139 -5.47 -19.75 24.11
N THR A 140 -4.54 -20.35 24.86
CA THR A 140 -3.93 -21.66 24.53
C THR A 140 -4.68 -22.82 25.19
N GLY A 141 -5.36 -22.55 26.29
CA GLY A 141 -6.23 -23.50 26.96
C GLY A 141 -7.64 -23.55 26.36
N GLY A 142 -8.46 -24.44 26.90
CA GLY A 142 -9.88 -24.55 26.51
C GLY A 142 -10.76 -23.41 27.03
N HIS A 143 -12.00 -23.38 26.56
CA HIS A 143 -13.02 -22.42 26.99
C HIS A 143 -13.53 -22.75 28.40
N VAL A 144 -12.79 -22.33 29.42
CA VAL A 144 -13.12 -22.60 30.85
C VAL A 144 -14.30 -21.76 31.35
N GLY A 145 -14.56 -20.60 30.75
CA GLY A 145 -15.70 -19.75 31.11
C GLY A 145 -16.95 -20.05 30.29
N GLY A 146 -16.96 -21.14 29.52
CA GLY A 146 -18.06 -21.50 28.61
C GLY A 146 -17.93 -20.91 27.21
N THR A 147 -18.83 -21.35 26.32
CA THR A 147 -18.93 -20.88 24.93
C THR A 147 -20.27 -20.21 24.72
N TYR A 148 -20.27 -19.05 24.08
CA TYR A 148 -21.43 -18.20 23.92
C TYR A 148 -21.68 -17.89 22.45
N ASN A 149 -22.95 -17.72 22.10
CA ASN A 149 -23.37 -17.44 20.73
C ASN A 149 -23.10 -15.98 20.35
N ALA A 150 -23.10 -15.69 19.05
CA ALA A 150 -23.13 -14.32 18.56
C ALA A 150 -24.33 -13.57 19.15
N GLY A 151 -24.16 -12.29 19.45
CA GLY A 151 -25.17 -11.44 20.07
C GLY A 151 -25.12 -11.39 21.60
N THR A 152 -24.42 -12.31 22.28
CA THR A 152 -24.25 -12.25 23.74
C THR A 152 -23.45 -11.00 24.15
N ILE A 153 -23.92 -10.31 25.19
CA ILE A 153 -23.30 -9.10 25.72
C ILE A 153 -22.53 -9.42 27.01
N PHE A 154 -21.30 -8.93 27.11
CA PHE A 154 -20.45 -9.02 28.29
C PHE A 154 -20.18 -7.64 28.87
N VAL A 155 -20.23 -7.56 30.20
CA VAL A 155 -19.71 -6.41 30.96
C VAL A 155 -18.20 -6.61 31.14
N ILE A 156 -17.43 -5.58 30.80
CA ILE A 156 -15.97 -5.58 30.81
C ILE A 156 -15.47 -4.76 31.99
N ARG A 157 -14.73 -5.42 32.88
CA ARG A 157 -14.13 -4.83 34.08
C ARG A 157 -12.77 -4.19 33.78
N GLY A 158 -12.03 -4.73 32.82
CA GLY A 158 -10.68 -4.24 32.52
C GLY A 158 -10.08 -4.89 31.27
N ILE A 159 -8.78 -4.65 31.08
CA ILE A 159 -8.02 -5.19 29.95
C ILE A 159 -6.71 -5.80 30.45
N LYS A 160 -6.34 -6.95 29.90
CA LYS A 160 -5.05 -7.60 30.12
C LYS A 160 -4.27 -7.67 28.81
N HIS A 161 -2.95 -7.53 28.88
CA HIS A 161 -2.08 -7.63 27.70
C HIS A 161 -1.28 -8.94 27.74
N SER A 162 -1.01 -9.54 26.59
CA SER A 162 -0.01 -10.62 26.49
C SER A 162 1.39 -10.04 26.47
N ALA A 163 2.41 -10.90 26.56
CA ALA A 163 3.80 -10.52 26.35
C ALA A 163 4.04 -9.76 25.04
N SER A 164 3.28 -10.08 23.99
CA SER A 164 3.30 -9.40 22.68
C SER A 164 2.48 -8.11 22.61
N GLY A 165 1.88 -7.67 23.71
CA GLY A 165 1.07 -6.45 23.78
C GLY A 165 -0.36 -6.58 23.25
N ILE A 166 -0.82 -7.77 22.83
CA ILE A 166 -2.19 -7.97 22.33
C ILE A 166 -3.17 -7.84 23.51
N PRO A 167 -4.17 -6.94 23.44
CA PRO A 167 -5.14 -6.73 24.51
C PRO A 167 -6.22 -7.82 24.54
N ARG A 168 -6.73 -8.09 25.74
CA ARG A 168 -7.83 -9.01 26.04
C ARG A 168 -8.77 -8.34 27.01
N LEU A 169 -10.06 -8.51 26.82
CA LEU A 169 -11.08 -7.97 27.70
C LEU A 169 -11.26 -8.89 28.90
N ILE A 170 -11.31 -8.31 30.09
CA ILE A 170 -11.62 -9.02 31.34
C ILE A 170 -13.10 -8.84 31.59
N THR A 171 -13.88 -9.93 31.56
CA THR A 171 -15.30 -9.91 31.88
C THR A 171 -15.52 -9.70 33.38
N GLN A 172 -16.73 -9.27 33.78
CA GLN A 172 -17.10 -9.14 35.19
C GLN A 172 -16.93 -10.45 35.98
N SER A 173 -17.10 -11.60 35.32
CA SER A 173 -16.92 -12.93 35.91
C SER A 173 -15.45 -13.40 35.94
N ASN A 174 -14.48 -12.51 35.75
CA ASN A 174 -13.04 -12.82 35.72
C ASN A 174 -12.63 -13.86 34.68
N PHE A 175 -13.21 -13.80 33.49
CA PHE A 175 -12.71 -14.54 32.33
C PHE A 175 -12.16 -13.59 31.27
N LEU A 176 -11.29 -14.10 30.41
CA LEU A 176 -10.75 -13.36 29.28
C LEU A 176 -11.59 -13.59 28.03
N LEU A 177 -11.81 -12.51 27.29
CA LEU A 177 -12.43 -12.48 25.98
C LEU A 177 -11.52 -11.74 25.00
N THR A 178 -11.58 -12.09 23.72
CA THR A 178 -10.83 -11.37 22.68
C THR A 178 -11.21 -9.88 22.66
N ALA A 179 -10.22 -9.00 22.52
CA ALA A 179 -10.45 -7.58 22.29
C ALA A 179 -10.50 -7.20 20.81
N ASN A 180 -10.35 -8.17 19.90
CA ASN A 180 -10.36 -7.90 18.45
C ASN A 180 -11.76 -7.48 17.99
N ARG A 181 -11.83 -6.33 17.32
CA ARG A 181 -13.05 -5.65 16.87
C ARG A 181 -13.82 -6.42 15.80
N GLN A 182 -13.21 -7.43 15.17
CA GLN A 182 -13.88 -8.35 14.25
C GLN A 182 -14.75 -9.39 14.95
N TYR A 183 -14.47 -9.68 16.22
CA TYR A 183 -15.22 -10.67 17.01
C TYR A 183 -16.10 -10.03 18.08
N VAL A 184 -15.80 -8.81 18.48
CA VAL A 184 -16.56 -8.05 19.47
C VAL A 184 -16.79 -6.61 19.02
N VAL A 185 -17.96 -6.06 19.33
CA VAL A 185 -18.27 -4.64 19.13
C VAL A 185 -18.69 -4.01 20.45
N LYS A 186 -18.32 -2.74 20.68
CA LYS A 186 -18.84 -1.97 21.82
C LYS A 186 -20.37 -1.91 21.72
N HIS A 187 -21.04 -2.19 22.83
CA HIS A 187 -22.50 -2.16 22.95
C HIS A 187 -22.97 -0.89 23.64
#